data_AF-H5STW4-F1
#
_entry.id   AF-H5STW4-F1
#
_cell.length_a   1.000
_cell.length_b   1.000
_cell.length_c   1.000
_cell.angle_alpha   90.00
_cell.angle_beta   90.00
_cell.angle_gamma   90.00
#
_symmetry.space_group_name_H-M   'P 1'
#
loop_
_entity.id
_entity.type
_entity.pdbx_description
1 polymer ?
#
loop_
_entity_poly.entity_id
_entity_poly.type
_entity_poly.pdbx_seq_one_letter_code
_entity_poly.pdbx_strand_id
1 'polypeptide(L)'
;MSAVTLRQTRLAWLSQPDLHGIFAEHPSVLMWLMQQLSTQLGELRSALVETVYVESAARLTRKLMEVAERFGVRTPEGVLIDIKLSRDEWAALAGMAPETVSRVLHDLERRGWIALEGRHIRLLEEEKLRVHS
;
A
#
# COMPACT_ATOMS: atom_id res chain seq x y z
N MET A 1 12.91 19.83 13.82
CA MET A 1 11.70 20.19 13.05
C MET A 1 11.86 21.63 12.57
N SER A 2 11.82 21.87 11.26
CA SER A 2 11.84 23.21 10.69
C SER A 2 10.49 23.50 10.05
N ALA A 3 9.92 24.68 10.30
CA ALA A 3 8.76 25.18 9.58
C ALA A 3 9.22 26.34 8.68
N VAL A 4 8.76 26.36 7.42
CA VAL A 4 9.08 27.42 6.45
C VAL A 4 7.78 27.97 5.88
N THR A 5 7.71 29.29 5.68
CA THR A 5 6.55 29.94 5.07
C THR A 5 6.70 29.97 3.55
N LEU A 6 5.78 29.31 2.82
CA LEU A 6 5.77 29.30 1.35
C LEU A 6 5.13 30.56 0.73
N ARG A 7 4.43 31.36 1.54
CA ARG A 7 3.75 32.61 1.17
C ARG A 7 3.64 33.55 2.37
N GLN A 8 3.23 34.80 2.14
CA GLN A 8 2.96 35.76 3.22
C GLN A 8 1.99 35.15 4.25
N THR A 9 2.48 34.97 5.48
CA THR A 9 1.78 34.23 6.54
C THR A 9 1.79 35.07 7.82
N ARG A 10 0.66 35.10 8.53
CA ARG A 10 0.58 35.65 9.89
C ARG A 10 0.51 34.49 10.88
N LEU A 11 1.31 34.55 11.92
CA LEU A 11 1.37 33.55 12.98
C LEU A 11 0.84 34.15 14.28
N ALA A 12 0.08 33.36 15.02
CA ALA A 12 -0.26 33.64 16.40
C ALA A 12 0.47 32.63 17.29
N TRP A 13 0.99 33.10 18.41
CA TRP A 13 1.67 32.27 19.39
C TRP A 13 0.78 32.10 20.61
N LEU A 14 0.72 30.89 21.14
CA LEU A 14 0.01 30.58 22.37
C LEU A 14 0.97 29.84 23.30
N SER A 15 1.13 30.35 24.53
CA SER A 15 1.99 29.70 25.50
C SER A 15 1.31 28.45 26.08
N GLN A 16 2.11 27.51 26.58
CA GLN A 16 1.58 26.31 27.22
C GLN A 16 0.68 26.65 28.44
N PRO A 17 1.05 27.60 29.33
CA PRO A 17 0.16 28.04 30.41
C PRO A 17 -1.18 28.60 29.93
N ASP A 18 -1.19 29.47 28.91
CA ASP A 18 -2.42 30.06 28.38
C ASP A 18 -3.35 28.98 27.79
N LEU A 19 -2.76 27.99 27.11
CA LEU A 19 -3.49 26.86 26.56
C LEU A 19 -4.15 26.01 27.66
N HIS A 20 -3.47 25.78 28.79
CA HIS A 20 -4.07 25.08 29.93
C HIS A 20 -5.21 25.88 30.56
N GLY A 21 -5.07 27.21 30.64
CA GLY A 21 -6.16 28.10 31.06
C GLY A 21 -7.40 27.95 30.17
N ILE A 22 -7.20 27.97 28.84
CA ILE A 22 -8.28 27.76 27.87
C ILE A 22 -8.93 26.38 28.04
N PHE A 23 -8.15 25.32 28.29
CA PHE A 23 -8.72 23.99 28.51
C PHE A 23 -9.52 23.90 29.82
N ALA A 24 -9.10 24.60 30.87
CA ALA A 24 -9.83 24.65 32.13
C ALA A 24 -11.14 25.44 32.02
N GLU A 25 -11.14 26.56 31.29
CA GLU A 25 -12.32 27.40 31.07
C GLU A 25 -13.28 26.80 30.03
N HIS A 26 -12.74 26.10 29.03
CA HIS A 26 -13.50 25.55 27.91
C HIS A 26 -13.10 24.09 27.60
N PRO A 27 -13.55 23.10 28.39
CA PRO A 27 -13.24 21.69 28.18
C PRO A 27 -13.65 21.13 26.81
N SER A 28 -14.63 21.75 26.15
CA SER A 28 -15.03 21.41 24.78
C SER A 28 -13.90 21.59 23.76
N VAL A 29 -13.01 22.57 23.97
CA VAL A 29 -11.84 22.82 23.12
C VAL A 29 -10.84 21.67 23.22
N LEU A 30 -10.62 21.14 24.43
CA LEU A 30 -9.76 19.98 24.63
C LEU A 30 -10.31 18.73 23.91
N MET A 31 -11.62 18.49 24.04
CA MET A 31 -12.27 17.37 23.35
C MET A 31 -12.18 17.49 21.82
N TRP A 32 -12.40 18.70 21.29
CA TRP A 32 -12.21 18.97 19.87
C TRP A 32 -10.77 18.71 19.42
N LEU A 33 -9.77 19.16 20.18
CA LEU A 33 -8.36 18.93 19.86
C LEU A 33 -8.02 17.43 19.85
N MET A 34 -8.51 16.67 20.83
CA MET A 34 -8.32 15.21 20.89
C MET A 34 -8.93 14.50 19.67
N GLN A 35 -10.10 14.95 19.21
CA GLN A 35 -10.70 14.43 17.98
C GLN A 35 -9.82 14.76 16.76
N GLN A 36 -9.30 15.98 16.63
CA GLN A 36 -8.42 16.35 15.53
C GLN A 36 -7.15 15.49 15.51
N LEU A 37 -6.50 15.30 16.66
CA LEU A 37 -5.31 14.46 16.76
C LEU A 37 -5.62 12.99 16.43
N SER A 38 -6.78 12.48 16.86
CA SER A 38 -7.20 11.11 16.54
C SER A 38 -7.43 10.92 15.04
N THR A 39 -8.07 11.89 14.38
CA THR A 39 -8.26 11.91 12.93
C THR A 39 -6.92 11.94 12.20
N GLN A 40 -6.02 12.86 12.58
CA GLN A 40 -4.69 12.96 11.97
C GLN A 40 -3.89 11.67 12.13
N LEU A 41 -3.97 11.01 13.29
CA LEU A 41 -3.32 9.72 13.50
C LEU A 41 -3.92 8.62 12.61
N GLY A 42 -5.24 8.63 12.42
CA GLY A 42 -5.93 7.73 11.49
C GLY A 42 -5.47 7.92 10.04
N GLU A 43 -5.37 9.17 9.58
CA GLU A 43 -4.89 9.52 8.23
C GLU A 43 -3.45 9.06 7.99
N LEU A 44 -2.55 9.31 8.96
CA LEU A 44 -1.16 8.86 8.88
C LEU A 44 -1.05 7.33 8.80
N ARG A 45 -1.87 6.60 9.58
CA ARG A 45 -1.91 5.13 9.51
C ARG A 45 -2.37 4.64 8.14
N SER A 46 -3.42 5.26 7.58
CA SER A 46 -3.94 4.89 6.26
C SER A 46 -2.89 5.12 5.17
N ALA A 47 -2.20 6.27 5.20
CA ALA A 47 -1.12 6.56 4.24
C ALA A 47 0.05 5.55 4.32
N LEU A 48 0.40 5.11 5.53
CA LEU A 48 1.41 4.05 5.73
C LEU A 48 0.95 2.71 5.15
N VAL A 49 -0.30 2.30 5.42
CA VAL A 49 -0.85 1.05 4.88
C VAL A 49 -0.89 1.08 3.36
N GLU A 50 -1.30 2.21 2.76
CA GLU A 50 -1.31 2.39 1.31
C GLU A 50 0.11 2.26 0.73
N THR A 51 1.09 2.92 1.34
CA THR A 51 2.50 2.84 0.91
C THR A 51 3.03 1.40 0.96
N VAL A 52 2.82 0.69 2.07
CA VAL A 52 3.25 -0.71 2.23
C VAL A 52 2.55 -1.62 1.23
N TYR A 53 1.27 -1.36 0.94
CA TYR A 53 0.52 -2.12 -0.05
C TYR A 53 1.07 -1.92 -1.47
N VAL A 54 1.35 -0.66 -1.87
CA VAL A 54 1.96 -0.35 -3.16
C VAL A 54 3.32 -1.06 -3.30
N GLU A 55 4.17 -1.00 -2.28
CA GLU A 55 5.45 -1.71 -2.29
C GLU A 55 5.29 -3.24 -2.38
N SER A 56 4.31 -3.79 -1.68
CA SER A 56 4.00 -5.22 -1.70
C SER A 56 3.52 -5.67 -3.09
N ALA A 57 2.67 -4.87 -3.72
CA ALA A 57 2.18 -5.13 -5.07
C ALA A 57 3.31 -5.12 -6.10
N ALA A 58 4.19 -4.12 -6.03
CA ALA A 58 5.36 -4.00 -6.88
C ALA A 58 6.31 -5.20 -6.73
N ARG A 59 6.63 -5.55 -5.49
CA ARG A 59 7.50 -6.69 -5.16
C ARG A 59 6.97 -8.02 -5.71
N LEU A 60 5.68 -8.30 -5.54
CA LEU A 60 5.10 -9.53 -6.07
C LEU A 60 5.06 -9.52 -7.60
N THR A 61 4.78 -8.37 -8.21
CA THR A 61 4.77 -8.21 -9.67
C THR A 61 6.14 -8.49 -10.27
N ARG A 62 7.23 -7.96 -9.69
CA ARG A 62 8.60 -8.36 -10.08
C ARG A 62 8.83 -9.86 -9.97
N LYS A 63 8.41 -10.47 -8.86
CA LYS A 63 8.60 -11.90 -8.64
C LYS A 63 7.83 -12.76 -9.65
N LEU A 64 6.61 -12.37 -10.00
CA LEU A 64 5.83 -13.01 -11.06
C LEU A 64 6.56 -12.96 -12.41
N MET A 65 7.10 -11.80 -12.78
CA MET A 65 7.87 -11.62 -14.01
C MET A 65 9.13 -12.48 -14.02
N GLU A 66 9.93 -12.47 -12.94
CA GLU A 66 11.14 -13.30 -12.81
C GLU A 66 10.84 -14.80 -12.96
N VAL A 67 9.72 -15.26 -12.38
CA VAL A 67 9.29 -16.66 -12.48
C VAL A 67 8.78 -16.98 -13.88
N ALA A 68 8.02 -16.08 -14.51
CA ALA A 68 7.55 -16.22 -15.89
C ALA A 68 8.69 -16.24 -16.90
N GLU A 69 9.77 -15.48 -16.68
CA GLU A 69 10.96 -15.54 -17.54
C GLU A 69 11.64 -16.91 -17.50
N ARG A 70 11.57 -17.62 -16.37
CA ARG A 70 12.22 -18.93 -16.18
C ARG A 70 11.33 -20.12 -16.51
N PHE A 71 10.04 -20.02 -16.19
CA PHE A 71 9.09 -21.14 -16.22
C PHE A 71 7.82 -20.80 -17.01
N GLY A 72 7.82 -19.69 -17.75
CA GLY A 72 6.68 -19.24 -18.53
C GLY A 72 6.61 -19.93 -19.89
N VAL A 73 5.39 -20.29 -20.28
CA VAL A 73 5.05 -20.77 -21.62
C VAL A 73 4.21 -19.69 -22.29
N ARG A 74 4.68 -19.18 -23.43
CA ARG A 74 3.93 -18.21 -24.24
C ARG A 74 2.75 -18.90 -24.92
N THR A 75 1.57 -18.30 -24.80
CA THR A 75 0.33 -18.73 -25.45
C THR A 75 -0.35 -17.52 -26.13
N PRO A 76 -1.39 -17.74 -26.95
CA PRO A 76 -2.16 -16.66 -27.56
C PRO A 76 -2.82 -15.71 -26.54
N GLU A 77 -3.11 -16.20 -25.33
CA GLU A 77 -3.78 -15.47 -24.25
C GLU A 77 -2.80 -14.80 -23.27
N GLY A 78 -1.48 -14.97 -23.45
CA GLY A 78 -0.46 -14.40 -22.58
C GLY A 78 0.64 -15.38 -22.19
N VAL A 79 1.28 -15.19 -21.03
CA VAL A 79 2.33 -16.08 -20.52
C VAL A 79 1.79 -16.90 -19.35
N LEU A 80 1.69 -18.22 -19.53
CA LEU A 80 1.33 -19.13 -18.46
C LEU A 80 2.57 -19.49 -17.65
N ILE A 81 2.57 -19.22 -16.35
CA ILE A 81 3.60 -19.73 -15.43
C ILE A 81 3.31 -21.23 -15.22
N ASP A 82 4.09 -22.10 -15.88
CA ASP A 82 3.90 -23.55 -15.91
C ASP A 82 4.52 -24.25 -14.69
N ILE A 83 4.40 -23.61 -13.53
CA ILE A 83 4.71 -24.20 -12.22
C ILE A 83 3.58 -23.86 -11.25
N LYS A 84 3.24 -24.85 -10.42
CA LYS A 84 2.19 -24.71 -9.40
C LYS A 84 2.82 -24.26 -8.10
N LEU A 85 2.61 -22.99 -7.74
CA LEU A 85 3.04 -22.44 -6.46
C LEU A 85 1.81 -22.07 -5.62
N SER A 86 1.82 -22.54 -4.38
CA SER A 86 0.89 -22.13 -3.33
C SER A 86 1.13 -20.67 -2.91
N ARG A 87 0.17 -20.10 -2.16
CA ARG A 87 0.31 -18.74 -1.62
C ARG A 87 1.49 -18.62 -0.66
N ASP A 88 1.77 -19.67 0.11
CA ASP A 88 2.90 -19.71 1.04
C ASP A 88 4.25 -19.75 0.31
N GLU A 89 4.32 -20.46 -0.82
CA GLU A 89 5.53 -20.48 -1.65
C GLU A 89 5.76 -19.12 -2.33
N TRP A 90 4.71 -18.48 -2.84
CA TRP A 90 4.80 -17.10 -3.33
C TRP A 90 5.20 -16.11 -2.24
N ALA A 91 4.68 -16.28 -1.03
CA ALA A 91 5.02 -15.49 0.14
C ALA A 91 6.49 -15.62 0.51
N ALA A 92 7.01 -16.85 0.54
CA ALA A 92 8.42 -17.12 0.77
C ALA A 92 9.31 -16.51 -0.33
N LEU A 93 8.91 -16.63 -1.60
CA LEU A 93 9.65 -16.07 -2.74
C LEU A 93 9.67 -14.55 -2.76
N ALA A 94 8.56 -13.91 -2.40
CA ALA A 94 8.42 -12.45 -2.39
C ALA A 94 8.78 -11.82 -1.03
N GLY A 95 9.04 -12.59 0.01
CA GLY A 95 9.37 -12.10 1.35
C GLY A 95 8.21 -11.33 2.00
N MET A 96 6.98 -11.84 1.85
CA MET A 96 5.76 -11.18 2.32
C MET A 96 4.80 -12.18 2.95
N ALA A 97 3.80 -11.71 3.70
CA ALA A 97 2.80 -12.60 4.29
C ALA A 97 1.89 -13.25 3.22
N PRO A 98 1.47 -14.53 3.39
CA PRO A 98 0.56 -15.22 2.46
C PRO A 98 -0.75 -14.47 2.21
N GLU A 99 -1.30 -13.81 3.23
CA GLU A 99 -2.50 -13.01 3.13
C GLU A 99 -2.29 -11.79 2.21
N THR A 100 -1.11 -11.15 2.29
CA THR A 100 -0.74 -10.04 1.41
C THR A 100 -0.57 -10.51 -0.03
N VAL A 101 0.07 -11.66 -0.25
CA VAL A 101 0.17 -12.29 -1.59
C VAL A 101 -1.21 -12.50 -2.18
N SER A 102 -2.11 -13.12 -1.41
CA SER A 102 -3.47 -13.43 -1.85
C SER A 102 -4.22 -12.16 -2.25
N ARG A 103 -4.12 -11.10 -1.42
CA ARG A 103 -4.76 -9.81 -1.69
C ARG A 103 -4.21 -9.11 -2.93
N VAL A 104 -2.89 -9.10 -3.11
CA VAL A 104 -2.26 -8.51 -4.30
C VAL A 104 -2.66 -9.27 -5.55
N LEU A 105 -2.60 -10.61 -5.55
CA LEU A 105 -2.94 -11.41 -6.72
C LEU A 105 -4.41 -11.24 -7.12
N HIS A 106 -5.32 -11.18 -6.15
CA HIS A 106 -6.71 -10.89 -6.46
C HIS A 106 -6.93 -9.47 -7.00
N ASP A 107 -6.15 -8.48 -6.56
CA ASP A 107 -6.23 -7.13 -7.13
C ASP A 107 -5.69 -7.08 -8.56
N LEU A 108 -4.57 -7.75 -8.85
CA LEU A 108 -4.02 -7.88 -10.21
C LEU A 108 -5.00 -8.61 -11.14
N GLU A 109 -5.67 -9.66 -10.64
CA GLU A 109 -6.72 -10.38 -11.37
C GLU A 109 -7.94 -9.49 -11.64
N ARG A 110 -8.43 -8.76 -10.63
CA ARG A 110 -9.54 -7.80 -10.79
C ARG A 110 -9.23 -6.69 -11.80
N ARG A 111 -7.97 -6.28 -11.92
CA ARG A 111 -7.52 -5.32 -12.94
C ARG A 111 -7.38 -5.94 -14.33
N GLY A 112 -7.53 -7.26 -14.46
CA GLY A 112 -7.37 -8.01 -15.70
C GLY A 112 -5.92 -8.13 -16.15
N TRP A 113 -4.93 -7.96 -15.25
CA TRP A 113 -3.52 -8.05 -15.62
C TRP A 113 -3.00 -9.48 -15.55
N ILE A 114 -3.63 -10.30 -14.72
CA ILE A 114 -3.39 -11.73 -14.61
C ILE A 114 -4.71 -12.50 -14.62
N ALA A 115 -4.64 -13.81 -14.86
CA ALA A 115 -5.72 -14.75 -14.57
C ALA A 115 -5.22 -15.84 -13.62
N LEU A 116 -6.02 -16.22 -12.64
CA LEU A 116 -5.72 -17.34 -11.74
C LEU A 116 -6.39 -18.62 -12.26
N GLU A 117 -5.57 -19.58 -12.69
CA GLU A 117 -6.02 -20.86 -13.24
C GLU A 117 -5.70 -21.98 -12.25
N GLY A 118 -6.49 -22.05 -11.18
CA GLY A 118 -6.24 -22.94 -10.05
C GLY A 118 -4.99 -22.53 -9.27
N ARG A 119 -3.89 -23.28 -9.44
CA ARG A 119 -2.57 -22.95 -8.87
C ARG A 119 -1.60 -22.34 -9.89
N HIS A 120 -1.99 -22.25 -11.16
CA HIS A 120 -1.21 -21.53 -12.16
C HIS A 120 -1.63 -20.07 -12.21
N ILE A 121 -0.72 -19.24 -12.68
CA ILE A 121 -0.95 -17.81 -12.90
C ILE A 121 -0.61 -17.53 -14.36
N ARG A 122 -1.55 -16.92 -15.08
CA ARG A 122 -1.33 -16.43 -16.44
C ARG A 122 -1.14 -14.91 -16.39
N LEU A 123 -0.09 -14.41 -17.01
CA LEU A 123 0.14 -12.99 -17.21
C LEU A 123 -0.55 -12.57 -18.52
N LEU A 124 -1.55 -11.70 -18.43
CA LEU A 124 -2.33 -11.23 -19.58
C LEU A 124 -1.73 -9.94 -20.17
N GLU A 125 -1.23 -9.06 -19.31
CA GLU A 125 -0.78 -7.71 -19.66
C GLU A 125 0.65 -7.47 -19.12
N GLU A 126 1.65 -8.10 -19.74
CA GLU A 126 3.06 -8.01 -19.29
C GLU A 126 3.59 -6.57 -19.20
N GLU A 127 3.16 -5.69 -20.10
CA GLU A 127 3.61 -4.30 -20.12
C GLU A 127 3.08 -3.50 -18.92
N LYS A 128 1.81 -3.71 -18.54
CA LYS A 128 1.22 -3.10 -17.33
C LYS A 128 1.89 -3.64 -16.07
N LEU A 129 2.22 -4.93 -16.04
CA LEU A 129 2.95 -5.54 -14.93
C LEU A 129 4.36 -4.96 -14.80
N ARG A 130 5.09 -4.75 -15.90
CA ARG A 130 6.43 -4.13 -15.87
C ARG A 130 6.43 -2.69 -15.34
N VAL A 131 5.40 -1.90 -15.64
CA VAL A 131 5.29 -0.52 -15.12
C VAL A 131 5.02 -0.49 -13.61
N HIS A 132 4.36 -1.52 -13.08
CA HIS A 132 3.98 -1.62 -11.68
C HIS A 132 4.87 -2.56 -10.87
N SER A 133 6.05 -2.93 -11.39
CA SER A 133 7.01 -3.86 -10.77
C SER A 133 8.04 -3.15 -9.90
#